data_AF-A0A6P1BUP4-F1
#
_entry.id   AF-A0A6P1BUP4-F1
#
_cell.length_a   1.000
_cell.length_b   1.000
_cell.length_c   1.000
_cell.angle_alpha   90.00
_cell.angle_beta   90.00
_cell.angle_gamma   90.00
#
_symmetry.space_group_name_H-M   'P 1'
#
loop_
_entity.id
_entity.type
_entity.pdbx_description
1 polymer ?
#
loop_
_entity_poly.entity_id
_entity_poly.type
_entity_poly.pdbx_seq_one_letter_code
_entity_poly.pdbx_strand_id
1 'polypeptide(L)' 'MSEYSIVRVGNEYIVLAGDKSILRISSRRRAVKIMTLAADLLDQETVQQVEDSPSISRDPPVAREKPELP' A
#
# COMPACT_ATOMS: atom_id res chain seq x y z
N MET A 1 -2.18 0.03 -7.16
CA MET A 1 -3.04 -0.70 -6.21
C MET A 1 -2.28 -1.91 -5.73
N SER A 2 -2.11 -2.09 -4.43
CA SER A 2 -1.48 -3.29 -3.87
C SER A 2 -2.49 -4.44 -3.93
N GLU A 3 -2.11 -5.55 -4.54
CA GLU A 3 -2.99 -6.72 -4.64
C GLU A 3 -2.99 -7.45 -3.29
N TYR A 4 -4.12 -7.40 -2.57
CA TYR A 4 -4.26 -8.09 -1.30
C TYR A 4 -4.77 -9.51 -1.52
N SER A 5 -4.13 -10.48 -0.87
CA SER A 5 -4.58 -11.88 -0.92
C SER A 5 -4.48 -12.55 0.44
N ILE A 6 -5.25 -13.63 0.63
CA ILE A 6 -5.22 -14.42 1.87
C ILE A 6 -4.76 -15.84 1.51
N VAL A 7 -3.67 -16.27 2.13
CA VAL A 7 -3.13 -17.63 1.99
C VAL A 7 -3.25 -18.35 3.32
N ARG A 8 -3.72 -19.59 3.29
CA ARG A 8 -3.73 -20.46 4.47
C ARG A 8 -2.41 -21.20 4.57
N VAL A 9 -1.72 -21.06 5.69
CA VAL A 9 -0.47 -21.77 6.00
C VAL A 9 -0.67 -22.54 7.31
N GLY A 10 -0.82 -23.86 7.20
CA GLY A 10 -1.18 -24.71 8.34
C GLY A 10 -2.53 -24.34 8.96
N ASN A 11 -2.51 -23.89 10.22
CA ASN A 11 -3.69 -23.45 10.97
C ASN A 11 -3.88 -21.93 10.98
N GLU A 12 -3.03 -21.20 10.28
CA GLU A 12 -3.06 -19.75 10.23
C GLU A 12 -3.43 -19.25 8.82
N TYR A 13 -3.90 -18.01 8.79
CA TYR A 13 -4.24 -17.25 7.60
C TYR A 13 -3.32 -16.05 7.53
N ILE A 14 -2.60 -15.92 6.42
CA ILE A 14 -1.65 -14.85 6.15
C ILE A 14 -2.28 -13.92 5.13
N VAL A 15 -2.30 -12.62 5.44
CA VAL A 15 -2.65 -11.58 4.48
C VAL A 15 -1.36 -11.12 3.79
N LEU A 16 -1.37 -11.17 2.46
CA LEU A 16 -0.30 -10.69 1.60
C LEU A 16 -0.71 -9.37 0.96
N ALA A 17 0.26 -8.49 0.76
CA ALA A 17 0.15 -7.30 -0.08
C ALA A 17 1.22 -7.42 -1.17
N GLY A 18 0.81 -7.84 -2.36
CA GLY A 18 1.71 -8.35 -3.39
C GLY A 18 2.49 -9.55 -2.84
N ASP A 19 3.82 -9.48 -2.88
CA ASP A 19 4.71 -10.58 -2.45
C ASP A 19 5.05 -10.54 -0.96
N LYS A 20 4.57 -9.55 -0.20
CA LYS A 20 4.92 -9.34 1.21
C LYS A 20 3.82 -9.81 2.14
N SER A 21 4.19 -10.61 3.15
CA SER A 21 3.28 -10.94 4.26
C SER A 21 3.20 -9.78 5.24
N ILE A 22 2.00 -9.29 5.50
CA ILE A 22 1.79 -8.12 6.36
C ILE A 22 1.02 -8.46 7.64
N LEU A 23 0.27 -9.56 7.67
CA LEU A 23 -0.53 -9.93 8.84
C LEU A 23 -0.76 -11.44 8.92
N ARG A 24 -0.71 -12.00 10.14
CA ARG A 24 -0.91 -13.43 10.42
C ARG A 24 -1.99 -13.62 11.47
N ILE A 25 -2.96 -14.48 11.19
CA ILE A 25 -4.19 -14.61 12.00
C ILE A 25 -4.63 -16.07 12.05
N SER A 26 -4.92 -16.60 13.23
CA SER A 26 -5.43 -17.97 13.40
C SER A 26 -6.91 -18.16 13.03
N SER A 27 -7.59 -17.11 12.56
CA SER A 27 -9.03 -17.12 12.27
C SER A 27 -9.33 -16.60 10.87
N ARG A 28 -9.93 -17.46 10.04
CA ARG A 28 -10.37 -17.12 8.68
C ARG A 28 -11.31 -15.92 8.66
N ARG A 29 -12.29 -15.92 9.56
CA ARG A 29 -13.34 -14.89 9.58
C ARG A 29 -12.78 -13.52 9.91
N ARG A 30 -11.76 -13.47 10.79
CA ARG A 30 -11.03 -12.23 11.08
C ARG A 30 -10.16 -11.78 9.91
N ALA A 31 -9.47 -12.71 9.24
CA ALA A 31 -8.67 -12.38 8.06
C ALA A 31 -9.50 -11.72 6.95
N VAL A 32 -10.67 -12.29 6.64
CA VAL A 32 -11.60 -11.71 5.65
C VAL A 32 -12.07 -10.32 6.08
N LYS A 33 -12.51 -10.14 7.33
CA LYS A 33 -12.98 -8.83 7.82
C LYS A 33 -11.92 -7.74 7.69
N ILE A 34 -10.67 -8.04 8.07
CA ILE A 34 -9.59 -7.06 8.02
C ILE A 34 -9.25 -6.71 6.56
N MET A 35 -9.25 -7.71 5.67
CA MET A 35 -9.04 -7.46 4.24
C MET A 35 -10.14 -6.58 3.65
N THR A 36 -11.42 -6.83 3.97
CA THR A 36 -12.54 -5.99 3.53
C THR A 36 -12.40 -4.56 4.07
N LEU A 37 -12.12 -4.40 5.35
CA LEU A 37 -11.91 -3.07 5.95
C LEU A 37 -10.74 -2.32 5.31
N ALA A 38 -9.65 -3.01 5.01
CA ALA A 38 -8.50 -2.39 4.35
C ALA A 38 -8.82 -1.98 2.92
N ALA A 39 -9.58 -2.79 2.17
CA ALA A 39 -10.06 -2.43 0.85
C ALA A 39 -10.97 -1.19 0.91
N ASP A 40 -11.93 -1.17 1.83
CA ASP A 40 -12.85 -0.03 2.01
C ASP A 40 -12.11 1.26 2.38
N LEU A 41 -11.04 1.19 3.18
CA LEU A 41 -10.21 2.34 3.53
C LEU A 41 -9.40 2.87 2.34
N LEU A 42 -8.85 1.97 1.52
CA LEU A 42 -8.12 2.35 0.31
C LEU A 42 -9.06 2.94 -0.75
N ASP A 43 -10.26 2.38 -0.89
CA ASP A 43 -11.27 2.93 -1.80
C ASP A 43 -11.67 4.35 -1.36
N GLN A 44 -11.83 4.60 -0.06
CA GLN A 44 -12.06 5.94 0.48
C GLN A 44 -10.89 6.90 0.23
N GLU A 45 -9.65 6.44 0.41
CA GLU A 45 -8.45 7.24 0.14
C GLU A 45 -8.34 7.59 -1.36
N THR A 46 -8.65 6.65 -2.26
CA THR A 46 -8.64 6.93 -3.70
C THR A 46 -9.72 7.93 -4.12
N VAL A 47 -10.90 7.91 -3.50
CA VAL A 47 -11.94 8.92 -3.76
C VAL A 47 -11.51 10.30 -3.25
N GLN A 48 -10.84 10.37 -2.10
CA GLN A 48 -10.29 11.65 -1.60
C GLN A 48 -9.15 12.19 -2.47
N GLN A 49 -8.30 11.32 -3.01
CA GLN A 49 -7.14 11.73 -3.82
C GLN A 49 -7.53 12.24 -5.21
N VAL A 50 -8.66 11.80 -5.76
CA VAL A 50 -9.20 12.32 -7.04
C VAL A 50 -9.79 13.72 -6.87
N GLU A 51 -10.43 14.01 -5.74
CA GLU A 51 -11.02 15.33 -5.46
C GLU A 51 -9.98 16.38 -5.03
N ASP A 52 -8.83 15.94 -4.49
CA ASP A 52 -7.78 16.81 -3.92
C ASP A 52 -6.48 16.80 -4.75
N SER A 53 -6.60 16.82 -6.08
CA SER A 53 -5.47 17.07 -6.98
C SER A 53 -5.36 18.56 -7.32
N PRO A 54 -4.72 19.43 -6.51
CA PRO A 54 -4.17 20.65 -7.05
C PRO A 54 -2.97 20.24 -7.91
N SER A 55 -2.97 20.65 -9.18
CA SER A 55 -1.82 20.50 -10.08
C SER A 55 -0.56 21.12 -9.47
N ILE A 56 0.23 20.34 -8.74
CA ILE A 56 1.55 20.75 -8.29
C ILE A 56 2.51 20.55 -9.46
N SER A 57 2.76 21.63 -10.18
CA SER A 57 3.81 21.73 -11.19
C SER A 57 5.14 21.31 -10.56
N ARG A 58 5.74 20.22 -11.05
CA ARG A 58 7.06 19.78 -10.61
C ARG A 58 8.08 20.86 -11.02
N ASP A 59 8.78 21.41 -10.04
CA ASP A 59 9.95 22.27 -10.27
C ASP A 59 11.05 21.45 -10.99
N PRO A 60 11.77 22.00 -11.99
CA PRO A 60 12.72 21.22 -12.77
C PRO A 60 13.92 20.79 -11.90
N PRO A 61 14.55 19.65 -12.20
CA PRO A 61 15.60 19.09 -11.37
C PRO A 61 16.82 20.02 -11.37
N VAL A 62 17.16 20.57 -10.20
CA VAL A 62 18.42 21.26 -9.95
C VAL A 62 19.56 20.28 -10.25
N ALA A 63 20.36 20.61 -11.28
CA ALA A 63 21.53 19.82 -11.66
C ALA A 63 22.48 19.73 -10.46
N ARG A 64 22.79 18.50 -10.05
CA ARG A 64 23.77 18.20 -9.01
C ARG A 64 25.15 18.62 -9.52
N GLU A 65 25.64 19.77 -9.08
CA GLU A 65 27.03 20.18 -9.36
C GLU A 65 27.99 19.13 -8.76
N LYS A 66 28.92 18.67 -9.60
CA LYS A 66 30.00 17.75 -9.20
C LYS A 66 30.86 18.45 -8.14
N PRO A 67 31.27 17.76 -7.06
CA PRO A 67 32.32 18.29 -6.21
C PRO A 67 33.64 18.19 -6.97
N GLU A 68 34.16 19.32 -7.42
CA GLU A 68 35.57 19.43 -7.82
C GLU A 68 36.43 19.45 -6.55
N LEU A 69 37.24 18.41 -6.38
CA LEU A 69 38.49 18.43 -5.61
C LEU A 69 39.59 18.55 -6.68
N PRO A 70 40.59 19.44 -6.55
CA PRO A 70 41.46 19.61 -5.38
C PRO A 70 41.69 21.05 -4.89
#